data_AF-A0A1B9H2I8-F1
#
_entry.id   AF-A0A1B9H2I8-F1
#
_cell.length_a   1.000
_cell.length_b   1.000
_cell.length_c   1.000
_cell.angle_alpha   90.00
_cell.angle_beta   90.00
_cell.angle_gamma   90.00
#
_symmetry.space_group_name_H-M   'P 1'
#
loop_
_entity.id
_entity.type
_entity.pdbx_description
1 polymer ?
#
loop_
_entity_poly.entity_id
_entity_poly.type
_entity_poly.pdbx_seq_one_letter_code
_entity_poly.pdbx_strand_id
1 'polypeptide(L)'
;MPPAPTLTQIQSLYNSTITAASRFTSYNFHNYFLRRTDRVFKPVLDSLSPPPGSEVTAKSPDLNALSKFYEEQTKELEVIKRAAEVNRMFEGPKLVVEHARPITSGGGAGMEASAGGGGQPV
;
A
#
# COMPACT_ATOMS: atom_id res chain seq x y z
N MET A 1 7.26 -31.63 7.76
CA MET A 1 6.74 -30.30 7.43
C MET A 1 7.88 -29.30 7.60
N PRO A 2 8.01 -28.27 6.75
CA PRO A 2 8.93 -27.18 7.02
C PRO A 2 8.57 -26.53 8.38
N PRO A 3 9.55 -25.97 9.10
CA PRO A 3 9.28 -25.31 10.37
C PRO A 3 8.32 -24.13 10.18
N ALA A 4 7.49 -23.85 11.19
CA ALA A 4 6.57 -22.74 11.15
C ALA A 4 7.32 -21.42 10.90
N PRO A 5 6.82 -20.55 10.01
CA PRO A 5 7.52 -19.34 9.64
C PRO A 5 7.57 -18.35 10.81
N THR A 6 8.69 -17.65 10.96
CA THR A 6 8.87 -16.62 11.99
C THR A 6 8.18 -15.32 11.60
N LEU A 7 7.89 -14.45 12.58
CA LEU A 7 7.36 -13.10 12.32
C LEU A 7 8.23 -12.32 11.32
N THR A 8 9.55 -12.40 11.47
CA THR A 8 10.52 -11.72 10.60
C THR A 8 10.47 -12.23 9.17
N GLN A 9 10.25 -13.54 8.96
CA GLN A 9 10.08 -14.12 7.62
C GLN A 9 8.81 -13.59 6.95
N ILE A 10 7.71 -13.47 7.70
CA ILE A 10 6.44 -12.93 7.18
C ILE A 10 6.57 -11.43 6.85
N GLN A 11 7.24 -10.65 7.70
CA GLN A 11 7.53 -9.24 7.43
C GLN A 11 8.42 -9.07 6.18
N SER A 12 9.45 -9.90 6.04
CA SER A 12 10.31 -9.90 4.86
C SER A 12 9.54 -10.24 3.58
N LEU A 13 8.66 -11.24 3.64
CA LEU A 13 7.80 -11.62 2.53
C LEU A 13 6.81 -10.51 2.15
N TYR A 14 6.19 -9.87 3.15
CA TYR A 14 5.33 -8.70 2.95
C TYR A 14 6.07 -7.56 2.23
N ASN A 15 7.24 -7.16 2.73
CA ASN A 15 8.06 -6.10 2.12
C ASN A 15 8.49 -6.44 0.69
N SER A 16 8.88 -7.70 0.46
CA SER A 16 9.23 -8.19 -0.87
C SER A 16 8.05 -8.13 -1.84
N THR A 17 6.85 -8.45 -1.36
CA THR A 17 5.61 -8.40 -2.14
C THR A 17 5.19 -6.97 -2.45
N ILE A 18 5.27 -6.05 -1.47
CA ILE A 18 5.05 -4.62 -1.71
C ILE A 18 6.05 -4.07 -2.73
N THR A 19 7.32 -4.46 -2.63
CA THR A 19 8.36 -4.05 -3.59
C THR A 19 8.10 -4.61 -4.99
N ALA A 20 7.58 -5.84 -5.11
CA ALA A 20 7.21 -6.39 -6.40
C ALA A 20 5.95 -5.71 -6.97
N ALA A 21 4.94 -5.47 -6.13
CA ALA A 21 3.71 -4.77 -6.51
C ALA A 21 3.95 -3.31 -6.93
N SER A 22 4.91 -2.62 -6.31
CA SER A 22 5.22 -1.23 -6.68
C SER A 22 5.85 -1.09 -8.07
N ARG A 23 6.35 -2.19 -8.66
CA ARG A 23 6.97 -2.21 -9.98
C ARG A 23 5.99 -2.27 -11.15
N PHE A 24 4.70 -2.50 -10.90
CA PHE A 24 3.69 -2.37 -11.94
C PHE A 24 3.63 -0.92 -12.44
N THR A 25 3.72 -0.74 -13.75
CA THR A 25 3.64 0.58 -14.40
C THR A 25 2.20 0.99 -14.67
N SER A 26 1.28 0.02 -14.78
CA SER A 26 -0.15 0.26 -14.91
C SER A 26 -0.77 0.70 -13.59
N TYR A 27 -1.42 1.87 -13.57
CA TYR A 27 -2.07 2.45 -12.38
C TYR A 27 -2.99 1.46 -11.66
N ASN A 28 -3.83 0.75 -12.41
CA ASN A 28 -4.80 -0.17 -11.83
C ASN A 28 -4.12 -1.33 -11.10
N PHE A 29 -3.13 -1.96 -11.73
CA PHE A 29 -2.41 -3.09 -11.13
C PHE A 29 -1.55 -2.65 -9.95
N HIS A 30 -0.85 -1.52 -10.08
CA HIS A 30 -0.06 -0.95 -8.98
C HIS A 30 -0.93 -0.77 -7.71
N ASN A 31 -2.03 -0.03 -7.82
CA ASN A 31 -2.91 0.23 -6.67
C ASN A 31 -3.64 -1.03 -6.19
N TYR A 32 -4.05 -1.91 -7.11
CA TYR A 32 -4.72 -3.16 -6.76
C TYR A 32 -3.80 -4.07 -5.94
N PHE A 33 -2.58 -4.33 -6.41
CA PHE A 33 -1.67 -5.26 -5.76
C PHE A 33 -1.12 -4.71 -4.44
N LEU A 34 -0.87 -3.40 -4.33
CA LEU A 34 -0.55 -2.78 -3.03
C LEU A 34 -1.67 -2.99 -2.02
N ARG A 35 -2.91 -2.64 -2.39
CA ARG A 35 -4.07 -2.81 -1.51
C ARG A 35 -4.36 -4.28 -1.20
N ARG A 36 -4.18 -5.18 -2.16
CA ARG A 36 -4.38 -6.63 -1.98
C ARG A 36 -3.35 -7.18 -1.00
N THR A 37 -2.08 -6.81 -1.15
CA THR A 37 -1.00 -7.22 -0.24
C THR A 37 -1.31 -6.79 1.19
N ASP A 38 -1.71 -5.53 1.40
CA ASP A 38 -2.15 -5.03 2.70
C ASP A 38 -3.29 -5.85 3.30
N ARG A 39 -4.35 -6.10 2.52
CA ARG A 39 -5.53 -6.84 2.98
C ARG A 39 -5.21 -8.29 3.36
N VAL A 40 -4.21 -8.88 2.73
CA VAL A 40 -3.81 -10.28 2.97
C VAL A 40 -2.87 -10.38 4.17
N PHE A 41 -1.86 -9.52 4.24
CA PHE A 41 -0.78 -9.64 5.23
C PHE A 41 -1.09 -8.96 6.55
N LYS A 42 -1.76 -7.79 6.56
CA LYS A 42 -2.00 -7.03 7.81
C LYS A 42 -2.75 -7.86 8.87
N PRO A 43 -3.85 -8.57 8.56
CA PRO A 43 -4.54 -9.39 9.56
C PRO A 43 -3.65 -10.48 10.17
N VAL A 44 -2.75 -11.08 9.37
CA VAL A 44 -1.81 -12.10 9.84
C VAL A 44 -0.73 -11.48 10.72
N LEU A 45 -0.17 -10.34 10.32
CA LEU A 45 0.82 -9.60 11.10
C LEU A 45 0.24 -9.12 12.43
N ASP A 46 -0.98 -8.59 12.43
CA ASP A 46 -1.68 -8.15 13.63
C ASP A 46 -1.97 -9.33 14.58
N SER A 47 -2.25 -10.53 14.04
CA SER A 47 -2.42 -11.75 14.84
C SER A 47 -1.11 -12.23 15.51
N LEU A 48 0.04 -11.95 14.89
CA LEU A 48 1.35 -12.37 15.38
C LEU A 48 2.00 -11.35 16.32
N SER A 49 1.71 -10.07 16.09
CA SER A 49 2.25 -8.93 16.85
C SER A 49 1.16 -7.88 16.98
N PRO A 50 0.22 -8.03 17.94
CA PRO A 50 -0.87 -7.09 18.11
C PRO A 50 -0.32 -5.68 18.45
N PRO A 51 -0.93 -4.62 17.91
CA PRO A 51 -0.49 -3.26 18.21
C PRO A 51 -0.71 -2.91 19.69
N PRO A 52 0.16 -2.05 20.26
CA PRO A 52 0.05 -1.66 21.66
C PRO A 52 -1.31 -1.02 21.94
N GLY A 53 -2.03 -1.53 22.94
CA GLY A 53 -3.37 -1.06 23.33
C GLY A 53 -4.55 -1.83 22.70
N SER A 54 -4.31 -2.86 21.90
CA SER A 54 -5.39 -3.76 21.45
C SER A 54 -5.75 -4.79 22.53
N GLU A 55 -7.01 -4.82 22.97
CA GLU A 55 -7.59 -5.84 23.86
C GLU A 55 -7.76 -7.21 23.17
N VAL A 56 -7.30 -7.33 21.92
CA VAL A 56 -7.31 -8.57 21.15
C VAL A 56 -6.40 -9.57 21.89
N THR A 57 -7.01 -10.43 22.68
CA THR A 57 -6.37 -11.60 23.28
C THR A 57 -5.66 -12.33 22.15
N ALA A 58 -4.32 -12.34 22.17
CA ALA A 58 -3.50 -12.97 21.15
C ALA A 58 -3.88 -14.45 21.04
N LYS A 59 -4.80 -14.78 20.15
CA LYS A 59 -5.04 -16.16 19.76
C LYS A 59 -3.75 -16.62 19.10
N SER A 60 -3.11 -17.62 19.68
CA SER A 60 -2.00 -18.29 19.03
C SER A 60 -2.46 -18.71 17.62
N PRO A 61 -1.80 -18.23 16.55
CA PRO A 61 -2.21 -18.57 15.21
C PRO A 61 -2.03 -20.07 14.97
N ASP A 62 -2.92 -20.66 14.19
CA ASP A 62 -2.76 -22.05 13.74
C ASP A 62 -1.47 -22.16 12.91
N LEU A 63 -0.49 -22.88 13.44
CA LEU A 63 0.83 -23.06 12.83
C LEU A 63 0.75 -23.73 11.46
N ASN A 64 -0.22 -24.63 11.25
CA ASN A 64 -0.39 -25.29 9.95
C ASN A 64 -0.96 -24.33 8.91
N ALA A 65 -1.95 -23.52 9.30
CA ALA A 65 -2.49 -22.47 8.44
C ALA A 65 -1.42 -21.42 8.10
N LEU A 66 -0.55 -21.06 9.06
CA LEU A 66 0.52 -20.10 8.85
C LEU A 66 1.59 -20.61 7.89
N SER A 67 1.97 -21.88 8.00
CA SER A 67 2.89 -22.55 7.09
C SER A 67 2.35 -22.55 5.65
N LYS A 68 1.08 -22.93 5.48
CA LYS A 68 0.40 -22.93 4.17
C LYS A 68 0.32 -21.53 3.59
N PHE A 69 -0.08 -20.55 4.40
CA PHE A 69 -0.11 -19.14 4.00
C PHE A 69 1.26 -18.70 3.47
N TYR A 70 2.34 -18.99 4.18
CA TYR A 70 3.68 -18.61 3.76
C TYR A 70 4.09 -19.28 2.44
N GLU A 71 3.81 -20.57 2.26
CA GLU A 71 4.06 -21.29 1.00
C GLU A 71 3.23 -20.75 -0.18
N GLU A 72 1.99 -20.37 0.05
CA GLU A 72 1.13 -19.77 -0.98
C GLU A 72 1.61 -18.38 -1.35
N GLN A 73 1.93 -17.54 -0.36
CA GLN A 73 2.37 -16.17 -0.61
C GLN A 73 3.77 -16.09 -1.24
N THR A 74 4.66 -17.05 -0.94
CA THR A 74 5.95 -17.15 -1.64
C THR A 74 5.79 -17.51 -3.12
N LYS A 75 4.84 -18.40 -3.46
CA LYS A 75 4.50 -18.69 -4.86
C LYS A 75 3.87 -17.47 -5.54
N GLU A 76 2.97 -16.77 -4.85
CA GLU A 76 2.31 -15.57 -5.37
C GLU A 76 3.32 -14.43 -5.61
N LEU A 77 4.31 -14.25 -4.72
CA LEU A 77 5.39 -13.29 -4.92
C LEU A 77 6.10 -13.52 -6.27
N GLU A 78 6.41 -14.76 -6.60
CA GLU A 78 7.07 -15.10 -7.86
C GLU A 78 6.17 -14.83 -9.08
N VAL A 79 4.85 -15.03 -8.95
CA VAL A 79 3.88 -14.64 -9.98
C VAL A 79 3.85 -13.13 -10.15
N ILE A 80 3.77 -12.37 -9.05
CA ILE A 80 3.74 -10.90 -9.05
C ILE A 80 5.00 -10.32 -9.68
N LYS A 81 6.19 -10.85 -9.36
CA LYS A 81 7.46 -10.42 -9.96
C LYS A 81 7.45 -10.53 -11.48
N ARG A 82 7.06 -11.70 -12.01
CA ARG A 82 6.97 -11.93 -13.45
C ARG A 82 5.91 -11.05 -14.10
N ALA A 83 4.74 -10.93 -13.49
CA ALA A 83 3.65 -10.11 -13.99
C ALA A 83 4.03 -8.62 -14.05
N ALA A 84 4.73 -8.11 -13.03
CA ALA A 84 5.22 -6.73 -13.01
C ALA A 84 6.26 -6.49 -14.12
N GLU A 85 7.14 -7.45 -14.37
CA GLU A 85 8.12 -7.36 -15.45
C GLU A 85 7.46 -7.33 -16.83
N VAL A 86 6.51 -8.24 -17.09
CA VAL A 86 5.74 -8.26 -18.35
C VAL A 86 4.93 -6.98 -18.50
N ASN A 87 4.29 -6.49 -17.43
CA ASN A 87 3.52 -5.24 -17.46
C ASN A 87 4.39 -4.04 -17.85
N ARG A 88 5.66 -4.02 -17.41
CA ARG A 88 6.63 -3.00 -17.80
C ARG A 88 7.07 -3.13 -19.25
N MET A 89 7.28 -4.36 -19.74
CA MET A 89 7.67 -4.59 -21.15
C MET A 89 6.59 -4.16 -22.14
N PHE A 90 5.32 -4.31 -21.76
CA PHE A 90 4.15 -3.97 -22.57
C PHE A 90 3.36 -2.81 -21.95
N GLU A 91 4.07 -1.77 -21.49
CA GLU A 91 3.42 -0.60 -20.90
C GLU A 91 2.71 0.24 -21.97
N GLY A 92 1.53 0.75 -21.62
CA GLY A 92 0.74 1.65 -22.45
C GLY A 92 0.82 3.10 -21.99
N PRO A 93 0.18 4.03 -22.73
CA PRO A 93 0.03 5.41 -22.31
C PRO A 93 -0.63 5.53 -20.93
N LYS A 94 -0.21 6.53 -20.17
CA LYS A 94 -0.70 6.80 -18.81
C LYS A 94 -2.18 7.20 -18.82
N LEU A 95 -2.92 6.79 -17.79
CA LEU A 95 -4.33 7.13 -17.65
C LEU A 95 -4.51 8.63 -17.36
N VAL A 96 -5.70 9.17 -17.63
CA VAL A 96 -6.05 10.58 -17.33
C VAL A 96 -5.79 10.94 -15.87
N VAL A 97 -6.02 9.99 -14.95
CA VAL A 97 -5.83 10.16 -13.50
C VAL A 97 -4.37 10.17 -13.06
N GLU A 98 -3.43 9.74 -13.91
CA GLU A 98 -1.99 9.73 -13.60
C GLU A 98 -1.32 11.07 -13.93
N HIS A 99 -1.98 11.92 -14.71
CA HIS A 99 -1.46 13.25 -15.05
C HIS A 99 -1.80 14.21 -13.91
N ALA A 100 -0.87 14.40 -12.98
CA ALA A 100 -1.00 15.43 -11.95
C ALA A 100 -1.10 16.79 -12.64
N ARG A 101 -2.30 17.37 -12.68
CA ARG A 101 -2.45 18.80 -12.98
C ARG A 101 -2.23 19.54 -11.67
N PRO A 102 -1.12 20.27 -11.48
CA PRO A 102 -1.06 21.22 -10.39
C PRO A 102 -2.23 22.19 -10.58
N ILE A 103 -3.13 22.26 -9.61
CA ILE A 103 -4.19 23.27 -9.58
C ILE A 103 -3.47 24.60 -9.32
N THR A 104 -2.96 25.22 -10.38
CA THR A 104 -2.23 26.49 -10.31
C THR A 104 -3.12 27.69 -10.63
N SER A 105 -4.41 27.49 -10.92
CA SER A 105 -5.31 28.57 -11.36
C SER A 105 -6.73 28.43 -10.81
N GLY A 106 -6.89 28.63 -9.50
CA GLY A 106 -8.20 28.58 -8.86
C GLY A 106 -8.25 29.36 -7.55
N GLY A 107 -7.92 30.66 -7.59
CA GLY A 107 -7.96 31.51 -6.39
C GLY A 107 -7.72 32.99 -6.65
N GLY A 108 -8.14 33.51 -7.80
CA GLY A 108 -7.97 34.92 -8.20
C GLY A 108 -9.24 35.78 -8.06
N ALA A 109 -10.20 35.37 -7.25
CA ALA A 109 -11.45 36.10 -7.05
C ALA A 109 -11.88 36.00 -5.58
N GLY A 110 -11.27 36.80 -4.71
CA GLY A 110 -11.63 36.83 -3.29
C GLY A 110 -10.63 37.52 -2.37
N MET A 111 -9.40 37.79 -2.82
CA MET A 111 -8.36 38.39 -1.99
C MET A 111 -8.41 39.93 -1.91
N GLU A 112 -9.44 40.55 -2.52
CA GLU A 112 -9.61 42.02 -2.56
C GLU A 112 -10.47 42.56 -1.41
N ALA A 113 -11.12 41.71 -0.60
CA ALA A 113 -12.07 42.15 0.44
C ALA A 113 -11.45 42.38 1.82
N SER A 114 -10.14 42.14 2.02
CA SER A 114 -9.51 42.20 3.35
C SER A 114 -8.52 43.35 3.55
N ALA A 115 -8.44 44.30 2.62
CA ALA A 115 -7.59 45.49 2.72
C ALA A 115 -8.43 46.79 2.73
N GLY A 116 -9.31 46.91 3.72
CA GLY A 116 -10.18 48.08 3.90
C GLY A 116 -10.21 48.58 5.35
N GLY A 117 -9.11 48.43 6.09
CA GLY A 117 -8.91 48.99 7.43
C GLY A 117 -8.12 50.29 7.37
N GLY A 118 -8.71 51.35 6.80
CA GLY A 118 -8.15 52.70 6.81
C GLY A 118 -8.76 53.51 7.94
N GLY A 119 -7.95 53.91 8.91
CA GLY A 119 -8.40 54.55 10.15
C GLY A 119 -8.99 55.95 10.01
N GLN A 120 -9.72 56.36 11.05
CA GLN A 120 -9.93 57.77 11.36
C GLN A 120 -9.05 58.14 12.58
N PRO A 121 -8.22 59.19 12.48
CA PRO A 121 -7.61 59.82 13.62
C PRO A 121 -8.49 60.97 14.16
N VAL A 122 -8.57 61.02 15.50
CA VAL A 122 -9.02 62.08 16.44
C VAL A 122 -10.43 62.65 16.30
#